data_AF-A0A829PMR3-F1
#
_entry.id   AF-A0A829PMR3-F1
#
_cell.length_a   1.000
_cell.length_b   1.000
_cell.length_c   1.000
_cell.angle_alpha   90.00
_cell.angle_beta   90.00
_cell.angle_gamma   90.00
#
_symmetry.space_group_name_H-M   'P 1'
#
loop_
_entity.id
_entity.type
_entity.pdbx_description
1 polymer ?
#
loop_
_entity_poly.entity_id
_entity_poly.type
_entity_poly.pdbx_seq_one_letter_code
_entity_poly.pdbx_strand_id
1 'polypeptide(L)'
;MVTDAVDEIVSNCLAVRVRLLGRAITSVYDHALEGHGVSIAQINLMAALGRIGPCSPARIGEVLQLERSTVSRNVGLLIRRGWVEAVASDAKGVREVALTSSGGEKIETVMPEWRRAQEEAALILGSGGIKSVRTLAANIGLPSGD
;
A
#
# COMPACT_ATOMS: atom_id res chain seq x y z
N MET A 1 10.80 -9.39 38.16
CA MET A 1 9.63 -10.21 37.77
C MET A 1 8.87 -9.41 36.74
N VAL A 2 8.76 -9.92 35.53
CA VAL A 2 7.81 -9.39 34.54
C VAL A 2 6.42 -9.65 35.12
N THR A 3 5.59 -8.60 35.25
CA THR A 3 4.26 -8.68 35.87
C THR A 3 3.28 -9.39 34.95
N ASP A 4 2.26 -10.05 35.50
CA ASP A 4 1.19 -10.76 34.76
C ASP A 4 0.60 -9.92 33.60
N ALA A 5 0.49 -8.61 33.78
CA ALA A 5 0.01 -7.69 32.75
C ALA A 5 0.93 -7.61 31.51
N VAL A 6 2.24 -7.73 31.69
CA VAL A 6 3.19 -7.73 30.58
C VAL A 6 3.07 -9.05 29.79
N ASP A 7 2.94 -10.17 30.49
CA ASP A 7 2.77 -11.49 29.85
C ASP A 7 1.43 -11.58 29.09
N GLU A 8 0.37 -10.97 29.62
CA GLU A 8 -0.92 -10.83 28.94
C GLU A 8 -0.79 -10.02 27.64
N ILE A 9 -0.11 -8.87 27.69
CA ILE A 9 0.12 -8.02 26.50
C ILE A 9 0.92 -8.79 25.44
N VAL A 10 2.03 -9.43 25.83
CA VAL A 10 2.90 -10.17 24.90
C VAL A 10 2.13 -11.31 24.24
N SER A 11 1.29 -12.01 25.00
CA SER A 11 0.57 -13.19 24.51
C SER A 11 -0.65 -12.83 23.65
N ASN A 12 -1.36 -11.74 23.96
CA ASN A 12 -2.71 -11.52 23.42
C ASN A 12 -2.90 -10.21 22.65
N CYS A 13 -1.89 -9.33 22.55
CA CYS A 13 -2.07 -8.04 21.88
C CYS A 13 -2.32 -8.17 20.37
N LEU A 14 -3.58 -8.02 19.97
CA LEU A 14 -4.01 -8.04 18.56
C LEU A 14 -3.29 -6.96 17.72
N ALA A 15 -3.09 -5.77 18.29
CA ALA A 15 -2.42 -4.68 17.58
C ALA A 15 -0.97 -5.02 17.20
N VAL A 16 -0.23 -5.73 18.08
CA VAL A 16 1.13 -6.20 17.77
C VAL A 16 1.08 -7.27 16.70
N ARG A 17 0.17 -8.26 16.82
CA ARG A 17 0.03 -9.36 15.86
C ARG A 17 -0.29 -8.86 14.44
N VAL A 18 -1.27 -7.97 14.32
CA VAL A 18 -1.66 -7.37 13.03
C VAL A 18 -0.51 -6.52 12.47
N ARG A 19 0.17 -5.72 13.30
CA ARG A 19 1.29 -4.89 12.86
C ARG A 19 2.48 -5.72 12.37
N LEU A 20 2.84 -6.78 13.08
CA LEU A 20 3.95 -7.66 12.68
C LEU A 20 3.62 -8.42 11.40
N LEU A 21 2.41 -8.98 11.31
CA LEU A 21 1.94 -9.64 10.10
C LEU A 21 1.93 -8.68 8.90
N GLY A 22 1.38 -7.47 9.07
CA GLY A 22 1.35 -6.44 8.04
C GLY A 22 2.77 -6.04 7.58
N ARG A 23 3.72 -5.90 8.51
CA ARG A 23 5.13 -5.63 8.18
C ARG A 23 5.77 -6.79 7.41
N ALA A 24 5.56 -8.03 7.85
CA ALA A 24 6.11 -9.21 7.18
C ALA A 24 5.61 -9.30 5.74
N ILE A 25 4.30 -9.16 5.53
CA ILE A 25 3.69 -9.19 4.19
C ILE A 25 4.20 -8.03 3.34
N THR A 26 4.21 -6.80 3.86
CA THR A 26 4.69 -5.62 3.12
C THR A 26 6.15 -5.80 2.69
N SER A 27 6.99 -6.36 3.57
CA SER A 27 8.41 -6.61 3.30
C SER A 27 8.65 -7.59 2.15
N VAL A 28 7.75 -8.57 1.96
CA VAL A 28 7.83 -9.50 0.82
C VAL A 28 7.72 -8.74 -0.50
N TYR A 29 6.73 -7.84 -0.61
CA TYR A 29 6.58 -7.02 -1.81
C TYR A 29 7.73 -6.02 -1.96
N ASP A 30 8.10 -5.30 -0.90
CA ASP A 30 9.18 -4.30 -0.99
C ASP A 30 10.51 -4.94 -1.39
N HIS A 31 10.83 -6.15 -0.89
CA HIS A 31 12.04 -6.87 -1.30
C HIS A 31 11.96 -7.32 -2.77
N ALA A 32 10.82 -7.83 -3.21
CA ALA A 32 10.64 -8.23 -4.61
C ALA A 32 10.74 -7.04 -5.59
N LEU A 33 10.37 -5.84 -5.15
CA LEU A 33 10.34 -4.62 -5.96
C LEU A 33 11.60 -3.76 -5.82
N GLU A 34 12.53 -4.12 -4.93
CA GLU A 34 13.73 -3.34 -4.63
C GLU A 34 14.59 -3.10 -5.89
N GLY A 35 14.81 -4.15 -6.68
CA GLY A 35 15.55 -4.07 -7.96
C GLY A 35 14.87 -3.17 -9.01
N HIS A 36 13.60 -2.86 -8.82
CA HIS A 36 12.82 -1.97 -9.68
C HIS A 36 12.79 -0.53 -9.15
N GLY A 37 13.40 -0.27 -8.00
CA GLY A 37 13.49 1.06 -7.39
C GLY A 37 12.15 1.61 -6.92
N VAL A 38 11.13 0.77 -6.69
CA VAL A 38 9.77 1.16 -6.31
C VAL A 38 9.32 0.37 -5.08
N SER A 39 8.52 0.96 -4.21
CA SER A 39 7.90 0.26 -3.07
C SER A 39 6.49 -0.21 -3.38
N ILE A 40 5.96 -1.17 -2.61
CA ILE A 40 4.57 -1.60 -2.77
C ILE A 40 3.58 -0.47 -2.51
N ALA A 41 3.89 0.43 -1.58
CA ALA A 41 3.06 1.61 -1.32
C ALA A 41 2.98 2.54 -2.53
N GLN A 42 4.08 2.71 -3.27
CA GLN A 42 4.12 3.50 -4.51
C GLN A 42 3.33 2.83 -5.63
N ILE A 43 3.46 1.49 -5.79
CA ILE A 43 2.66 0.72 -6.74
C ILE A 43 1.16 0.84 -6.43
N ASN A 44 0.75 0.65 -5.17
CA ASN A 44 -0.66 0.76 -4.76
C ASN A 44 -1.22 2.16 -5.02
N LEU A 45 -0.41 3.21 -4.80
CA LEU A 45 -0.81 4.59 -5.10
C LEU A 45 -1.02 4.80 -6.61
N MET A 46 -0.07 4.36 -7.44
CA MET A 46 -0.19 4.45 -8.89
C MET A 46 -1.38 3.63 -9.41
N ALA A 47 -1.61 2.42 -8.88
CA ALA A 47 -2.76 1.58 -9.23
C ALA A 47 -4.09 2.24 -8.84
N ALA A 48 -4.17 2.85 -7.66
CA ALA A 48 -5.35 3.61 -7.24
C ALA A 48 -5.61 4.79 -8.19
N LEU A 49 -4.58 5.54 -8.58
CA LEU A 49 -4.71 6.62 -9.56
C LEU A 49 -5.15 6.11 -10.94
N GLY A 50 -4.57 5.00 -11.41
CA GLY A 50 -4.98 4.38 -12.68
C GLY A 50 -6.44 3.93 -12.68
N ARG A 51 -6.98 3.55 -11.51
CA ARG A 51 -8.38 3.13 -11.36
C ARG A 51 -9.36 4.29 -11.17
N ILE A 52 -9.00 5.29 -10.38
CA ILE A 52 -9.87 6.43 -10.02
C ILE A 52 -9.85 7.50 -11.13
N GLY A 53 -8.72 7.65 -11.83
CA GLY A 53 -8.43 8.79 -12.67
C GLY A 53 -7.81 9.97 -11.89
N PRO A 54 -7.65 11.13 -12.54
CA PRO A 54 -7.13 12.33 -11.90
C PRO A 54 -7.92 12.68 -10.64
N CYS A 55 -7.23 12.89 -9.52
CA CYS A 55 -7.87 13.24 -8.26
C CYS A 55 -6.93 13.97 -7.30
N SER A 56 -7.50 14.52 -6.22
CA SER A 56 -6.71 15.19 -5.19
C SER A 56 -5.88 14.20 -4.36
N PRO A 57 -4.71 14.61 -3.84
CA PRO A 57 -3.97 13.80 -2.87
C PRO A 57 -4.80 13.42 -1.64
N ALA A 58 -5.74 14.26 -1.20
CA ALA A 58 -6.65 13.91 -0.11
C ALA A 58 -7.52 12.71 -0.45
N ARG A 59 -8.04 12.65 -1.68
CA ARG A 59 -8.87 11.53 -2.15
C ARG A 59 -8.09 10.22 -2.21
N ILE A 60 -6.82 10.26 -2.61
CA ILE A 60 -5.92 9.10 -2.54
C ILE A 60 -5.79 8.60 -1.10
N GLY A 61 -5.61 9.51 -0.15
CA GLY A 61 -5.53 9.19 1.28
C GLY A 61 -6.78 8.52 1.82
N GLU A 62 -7.96 9.01 1.43
CA GLU A 62 -9.25 8.39 1.79
C GLU A 62 -9.37 6.96 1.24
N VAL A 63 -9.03 6.75 -0.04
CA VAL A 63 -9.17 5.44 -0.68
C VAL A 63 -8.18 4.42 -0.11
N LEU A 64 -6.94 4.84 0.14
CA LEU A 64 -5.89 3.95 0.64
C LEU A 64 -5.82 3.92 2.18
N GLN A 65 -6.69 4.65 2.87
CA GLN A 65 -6.66 4.81 4.34
C GLN A 65 -5.28 5.26 4.83
N LEU A 66 -4.69 6.23 4.13
CA LEU A 66 -3.35 6.76 4.41
C LEU A 66 -3.41 8.16 5.00
N GLU A 67 -2.56 8.37 6.01
CA GLU A 67 -2.29 9.69 6.57
C GLU A 67 -1.80 10.68 5.51
N ARG A 68 -2.20 11.94 5.64
CA ARG A 68 -1.88 13.01 4.67
C ARG A 68 -0.38 13.10 4.40
N SER A 69 0.47 13.01 5.43
CA SER A 69 1.93 13.10 5.30
C SER A 69 2.50 11.96 4.45
N THR A 70 1.96 10.75 4.60
CA THR A 70 2.34 9.58 3.81
C THR A 70 1.97 9.76 2.34
N VAL A 71 0.77 10.27 2.06
CA VAL A 71 0.35 10.55 0.68
C VAL A 71 1.22 11.64 0.06
N SER A 72 1.39 12.78 0.71
CA SER A 72 2.19 13.90 0.18
C SER A 72 3.63 13.48 -0.12
N ARG A 73 4.26 12.69 0.76
CA ARG A 73 5.61 12.17 0.54
C ARG A 73 5.68 11.25 -0.69
N ASN A 74 4.74 10.31 -0.82
CA ASN A 74 4.73 9.37 -1.94
C ASN A 74 4.41 10.07 -3.27
N VAL A 75 3.40 10.94 -3.30
CA VAL A 75 3.06 11.74 -4.49
C VAL A 75 4.26 12.57 -4.94
N GLY A 76 4.93 13.27 -4.03
CA GLY A 76 6.12 14.06 -4.38
C GLY A 76 7.26 13.21 -4.94
N LEU A 77 7.48 11.99 -4.42
CA LEU A 77 8.47 11.05 -4.97
C LEU A 77 8.10 10.56 -6.38
N LEU A 78 6.83 10.24 -6.60
CA LEU A 78 6.32 9.76 -7.89
C LEU A 78 6.36 10.85 -8.96
N ILE A 79 6.04 12.09 -8.59
CA ILE A 79 6.17 13.26 -9.48
C ILE A 79 7.62 13.48 -9.91
N ARG A 80 8.58 13.42 -8.97
CA ARG A 80 10.00 13.56 -9.31
C ARG A 80 10.50 12.46 -10.24
N ARG A 81 9.86 11.30 -10.25
CA ARG A 81 10.18 10.17 -11.13
C ARG A 81 9.43 10.21 -12.46
N GLY A 82 8.52 11.17 -12.64
CA GLY A 82 7.68 11.27 -13.83
C GLY A 82 6.57 10.24 -13.92
N TRP A 83 6.36 9.40 -12.89
CA TRP A 83 5.33 8.35 -12.91
C TRP A 83 3.92 8.90 -12.59
N VAL A 84 3.86 10.02 -11.86
CA VAL A 84 2.65 10.78 -11.58
C VAL A 84 2.89 12.22 -11.99
N GLU A 85 1.86 12.94 -12.42
CA GLU A 85 1.97 14.36 -12.74
C GLU A 85 0.96 15.18 -11.92
N ALA A 86 1.31 16.44 -11.64
CA ALA A 86 0.38 17.40 -11.08
C ALA A 86 -0.39 18.07 -12.22
N VAL A 87 -1.67 17.75 -12.36
CA VAL A 87 -2.53 18.33 -13.41
C VAL A 87 -3.16 19.66 -12.96
N ALA A 88 -3.22 19.90 -11.65
CA ALA A 88 -3.59 21.20 -11.08
C ALA A 88 -2.80 21.51 -9.80
N SER A 89 -2.35 22.75 -9.66
CA SER A 89 -1.64 23.24 -8.47
C SER A 89 -1.97 24.71 -8.19
N ASP A 90 -1.98 25.10 -6.91
CA ASP A 90 -2.14 26.48 -6.46
C ASP A 90 -1.07 26.86 -5.42
N ALA A 91 -1.19 28.05 -4.81
CA ALA A 91 -0.27 28.52 -3.76
C ALA A 91 -0.24 27.62 -2.51
N LYS A 92 -1.23 26.73 -2.33
CA LYS A 92 -1.32 25.76 -1.24
C LYS A 92 -0.79 24.37 -1.65
N GLY A 93 -0.35 24.20 -2.89
CA GLY A 93 0.30 23.01 -3.41
C GLY A 93 -0.51 22.26 -4.46
N VAL A 94 -0.22 20.97 -4.63
CA VAL A 94 -0.85 20.12 -5.64
C VAL A 94 -2.32 19.87 -5.28
N ARG A 95 -3.21 20.25 -6.19
CA ARG A 95 -4.67 20.11 -6.05
C ARG A 95 -5.17 18.82 -6.67
N GLU A 96 -4.56 18.41 -7.78
CA GLU A 96 -4.95 17.23 -8.53
C GLU A 96 -3.72 16.59 -9.16
N VAL A 97 -3.68 15.26 -9.12
CA VAL A 97 -2.63 14.44 -9.74
C VAL A 97 -3.22 13.36 -10.62
N ALA A 98 -2.48 12.97 -11.64
CA ALA A 98 -2.83 11.89 -12.56
C ALA A 98 -1.68 10.89 -12.71
N LEU A 99 -2.04 9.63 -13.00
CA LEU A 99 -1.07 8.63 -13.45
C LEU A 99 -0.62 8.97 -14.86
N THR A 100 0.70 9.00 -15.09
CA THR A 100 1.25 9.20 -16.45
C THR A 100 1.34 7.88 -17.20
N SER A 101 1.55 7.93 -18.52
CA SER A 101 1.87 6.74 -19.32
C SER A 101 3.10 5.99 -18.77
N SER A 102 4.16 6.71 -18.40
CA SER A 102 5.37 6.09 -17.83
C SER A 102 5.12 5.42 -16.47
N GLY A 103 4.19 5.94 -15.68
CA GLY A 103 3.74 5.31 -14.43
C GLY A 103 2.98 4.01 -14.68
N GLY A 104 2.10 3.99 -15.70
CA GLY A 104 1.43 2.78 -16.16
C GLY A 104 2.42 1.72 -16.65
N GLU A 105 3.36 2.10 -17.51
CA GLU A 105 4.45 1.23 -17.97
C GLU A 105 5.27 0.70 -16.79
N LYS A 106 5.55 1.55 -15.80
CA LYS A 106 6.29 1.14 -14.60
C LYS A 106 5.55 0.04 -13.83
N ILE A 107 4.23 0.13 -13.70
CA ILE A 107 3.42 -0.93 -13.06
C ILE A 107 3.58 -2.24 -13.84
N GLU A 108 3.42 -2.20 -15.17
CA GLU A 108 3.56 -3.40 -16.00
C GLU A 108 4.94 -4.05 -15.86
N THR A 109 6.02 -3.25 -15.77
CA THR A 109 7.38 -3.76 -15.64
C THR A 109 7.63 -4.56 -14.36
N VAL A 110 6.84 -4.34 -13.31
CA VAL A 110 7.03 -5.01 -12.01
C VAL A 110 6.02 -6.12 -11.74
N MET A 111 5.07 -6.34 -12.65
CA MET A 111 4.01 -7.34 -12.47
C MET A 111 4.54 -8.76 -12.25
N PRO A 112 5.61 -9.24 -12.93
CA PRO A 112 6.16 -10.56 -12.65
C PRO A 112 6.62 -10.73 -11.20
N GLU A 113 7.39 -9.77 -10.68
CA GLU A 113 7.91 -9.78 -9.31
C GLU A 113 6.80 -9.55 -8.28
N TRP A 114 5.83 -8.70 -8.60
CA TRP A 114 4.65 -8.50 -7.78
C TRP A 114 3.83 -9.80 -7.65
N ARG A 115 3.63 -10.55 -8.74
CA ARG A 115 2.92 -11.85 -8.69
C ARG A 115 3.70 -12.87 -7.87
N ARG A 116 5.02 -12.92 -7.99
CA ARG A 116 5.86 -13.77 -7.14
C ARG A 116 5.73 -13.41 -5.66
N ALA A 117 5.75 -12.11 -5.34
CA ALA A 117 5.52 -11.62 -3.98
C ALA A 117 4.11 -11.97 -3.47
N GLN A 118 3.11 -11.92 -4.34
CA GLN A 118 1.74 -12.33 -4.02
C GLN A 118 1.66 -13.81 -3.63
N GLU A 119 2.37 -14.69 -4.33
CA GLU A 119 2.47 -16.12 -4.01
C GLU A 119 3.19 -16.36 -2.67
N GLU A 120 4.30 -15.66 -2.43
CA GLU A 120 5.04 -15.78 -1.17
C GLU A 120 4.23 -15.25 0.03
N ALA A 121 3.54 -14.12 -0.13
CA ALA A 121 2.62 -13.60 0.88
C ALA A 121 1.45 -14.57 1.16
N ALA A 122 0.95 -15.24 0.12
CA ALA A 122 -0.08 -16.27 0.25
C ALA A 122 0.41 -17.48 1.07
N LEU A 123 1.69 -17.87 0.93
CA LEU A 123 2.29 -18.94 1.74
C LEU A 123 2.40 -18.53 3.22
N ILE A 124 2.77 -17.28 3.52
CA ILE A 124 2.83 -16.76 4.90
C ILE A 124 1.45 -16.76 5.56
N LEU A 125 0.42 -16.36 4.81
CA LEU A 125 -0.95 -16.28 5.31
C LEU A 125 -1.62 -17.66 5.42
N GLY A 126 -1.28 -18.59 4.53
CA GLY A 126 -2.02 -19.83 4.34
C GLY A 126 -3.44 -19.60 3.80
N SER A 127 -4.10 -20.67 3.35
CA SER A 127 -5.44 -20.58 2.74
C SER A 127 -6.50 -19.97 3.66
N GLY A 128 -6.47 -20.33 4.94
CA GLY A 128 -7.34 -19.76 5.97
C GLY A 128 -7.07 -18.27 6.19
N GLY A 129 -5.81 -17.87 6.29
CA GLY A 129 -5.43 -16.47 6.49
C GLY A 129 -5.78 -15.59 5.31
N ILE A 130 -5.61 -16.06 4.07
CA ILE A 130 -6.02 -15.31 2.86
C ILE A 130 -7.52 -15.01 2.90
N LYS A 131 -8.34 -16.02 3.18
CA LYS A 131 -9.79 -15.86 3.30
C LYS A 131 -10.12 -14.87 4.42
N SER A 132 -9.52 -15.05 5.60
CA SER A 132 -9.74 -14.17 6.75
C SER A 132 -9.34 -12.73 6.47
N VAL A 133 -8.19 -12.47 5.85
CA VAL A 133 -7.75 -11.11 5.51
C VAL A 133 -8.73 -10.45 4.56
N ARG A 134 -9.18 -11.14 3.50
CA ARG A 134 -10.19 -10.59 2.56
C ARG A 134 -11.51 -10.27 3.26
N THR A 135 -12.01 -11.18 4.10
CA THR A 135 -13.25 -10.96 4.86
C THR A 135 -13.10 -9.83 5.88
N LEU A 136 -12.00 -9.77 6.61
CA LEU A 136 -11.78 -8.75 7.64
C LEU A 136 -11.51 -7.37 7.04
N ALA A 137 -10.90 -7.29 5.85
CA ALA A 137 -10.71 -6.05 5.12
C ALA A 137 -12.06 -5.37 4.77
N ALA A 138 -13.09 -6.17 4.47
CA ALA A 138 -14.44 -5.66 4.23
C ALA A 138 -15.03 -4.93 5.45
N ASN A 139 -14.69 -5.36 6.67
CA ASN A 139 -15.16 -4.72 7.90
C ASN A 139 -14.61 -3.29 8.08
N ILE A 140 -13.53 -2.94 7.37
CA ILE A 140 -12.91 -1.61 7.41
C ILE A 140 -13.06 -0.85 6.08
N GLY A 141 -13.99 -1.29 5.22
CA GLY A 141 -14.34 -0.58 3.98
C GLY A 141 -13.43 -0.86 2.79
N LEU A 142 -12.53 -1.84 2.87
CA LEU A 142 -11.78 -2.33 1.71
C LEU A 142 -12.61 -3.40 0.99
N PRO A 143 -12.84 -3.30 -0.33
CA PRO A 143 -13.60 -4.31 -1.06
C PRO A 143 -12.90 -5.68 -0.98
N SER A 144 -13.71 -6.75 -0.88
CA SER A 144 -13.27 -8.13 -0.62
C SER A 144 -12.27 -8.70 -1.65
N GLY A 145 -12.16 -8.07 -2.82
CA GLY A 145 -11.37 -8.54 -3.96
C GLY A 145 -11.85 -9.91 -4.42
N ASP A 146 -12.77 -9.91 -5.40
CA ASP A 146 -13.20 -11.13 -6.09
C ASP A 146 -12.10 -11.65 -7.03
#